data_AF-A0A0C1IVF9-F1
#
_entry.id   AF-A0A0C1IVF9-F1
#
_cell.length_a   1.000
_cell.length_b   1.000
_cell.length_c   1.000
_cell.angle_alpha   90.00
_cell.angle_beta   90.00
_cell.angle_gamma   90.00
#
_symmetry.space_group_name_H-M   'P 1'
#
loop_
_entity.id
_entity.type
_entity.pdbx_description
1 polymer ?
#
loop_
_entity_poly.entity_id
_entity_poly.type
_entity_poly.pdbx_seq_one_letter_code
_entity_poly.pdbx_strand_id
1 'polypeptide(L)' 'MPNVHLTQPMQDYVQNQIKSGAYANLSEVVRAGIRLLMEKEGARQFYNLKADLEHAVEQAESGLFAEFDPKAYEPDAFNQ' A
#
# COMPACT_ATOMS: atom_id res chain seq x y z
N MET A 1 6.16 26.45 -7.74
CA MET A 1 6.16 25.36 -6.72
C MET A 1 4.90 25.52 -5.88
N PRO A 2 4.25 24.43 -5.43
CA PRO A 2 3.11 24.55 -4.53
C PRO A 2 3.55 25.21 -3.22
N ASN A 3 2.73 26.13 -2.70
CA ASN A 3 2.90 26.67 -1.36
C ASN A 3 2.25 25.72 -0.36
N VAL A 4 3.03 25.25 0.61
CA VAL A 4 2.57 24.28 1.62
C VAL A 4 2.64 24.96 2.98
N HIS A 5 1.51 24.94 3.70
CA HIS A 5 1.48 25.43 5.08
C HIS A 5 1.78 24.28 6.03
N LEU A 6 2.76 24.48 6.90
CA LEU A 6 3.15 23.53 7.93
C LEU A 6 2.74 24.05 9.30
N THR A 7 2.21 23.16 10.14
CA THR A 7 2.00 23.47 11.56
C THR A 7 3.33 23.70 12.27
N GLN A 8 3.34 24.41 13.40
CA GLN A 8 4.58 24.69 14.13
C GLN A 8 5.40 23.42 14.45
N PRO A 9 4.81 22.32 14.97
CA PRO A 9 5.58 21.11 15.24
C PRO A 9 6.21 20.48 13.99
N MET A 10 5.55 20.59 12.82
CA MET A 10 6.11 20.11 11.56
C MET A 10 7.29 20.96 11.11
N GLN A 11 7.22 22.28 11.27
CA GLN A 11 8.34 23.18 10.97
C GLN A 11 9.55 22.86 11.84
N ASP A 12 9.33 22.66 13.15
CA ASP A 12 10.40 22.33 14.09
C ASP A 12 11.07 20.99 13.74
N TYR A 13 10.26 19.98 13.38
CA TYR A 13 10.76 18.69 12.91
C TYR A 13 11.63 18.85 11.65
N VAL A 14 11.11 19.50 10.59
CA VAL A 14 11.86 19.73 9.34
C VAL A 14 13.17 20.48 9.63
N GLN A 15 13.10 21.53 10.46
CA GLN A 15 14.27 22.34 10.76
C GLN A 15 15.35 21.54 11.49
N ASN A 16 14.96 20.63 12.38
CA ASN A 16 15.91 19.74 13.06
C ASN A 16 16.57 18.77 12.08
N GLN A 17 15.82 18.21 11.13
CA GLN A 17 16.37 17.34 10.08
C GLN A 17 17.36 18.07 9.16
N ILE A 18 17.14 19.36 8.89
CA ILE A 18 18.08 20.18 8.12
C ILE A 18 19.32 20.51 8.97
N LYS A 19 19.13 20.94 10.22
CA LYS A 19 20.23 21.24 11.15
C LYS A 19 21.14 20.03 11.41
N SER A 20 20.58 18.82 11.41
CA SER A 20 21.36 17.59 11.55
C SER A 20 22.12 17.20 10.28
N GLY A 21 21.90 17.90 9.16
CA GLY A 21 22.50 17.58 7.87
C GLY A 21 21.84 16.41 7.13
N ALA A 22 20.68 15.91 7.59
CA ALA A 22 19.99 14.81 6.91
C ALA A 22 19.38 15.26 5.57
N TYR A 23 19.03 16.55 5.44
CA TYR A 23 18.50 17.15 4.22
C TYR A 23 19.03 18.58 4.05
N ALA A 24 19.16 19.04 2.81
CA ALA A 24 19.67 20.38 2.52
C ALA A 24 18.60 21.48 2.62
N ASN A 25 17.32 21.14 2.43
CA ASN A 25 16.22 22.10 2.42
C ASN A 25 14.85 21.44 2.66
N LEU A 26 13.84 22.27 2.92
CA LEU A 26 12.45 21.84 3.14
C LEU A 26 11.91 20.98 1.99
N SER A 27 12.19 21.37 0.74
CA SER A 27 11.66 20.66 -0.43
C SER A 27 12.17 19.22 -0.52
N GLU A 28 13.38 18.92 -0.03
CA GLU A 28 13.89 17.56 0.07
C GLU A 28 13.18 16.73 1.12
N VAL A 29 12.90 17.32 2.30
CA VAL A 29 12.15 16.65 3.36
C VAL A 29 10.73 16.31 2.87
N VAL A 30 10.07 17.25 2.20
CA VAL A 30 8.73 17.03 1.62
C VAL A 30 8.76 15.92 0.57
N ARG A 31 9.73 15.93 -0.36
CA ARG A 31 9.87 14.86 -1.35
C ARG A 31 10.15 13.50 -0.72
N ALA A 32 10.96 13.44 0.34
CA ALA A 32 11.22 12.20 1.06
C ALA A 32 9.94 11.68 1.76
N GLY A 33 9.17 12.56 2.39
CA GLY A 33 7.87 12.22 2.99
C GLY A 33 6.87 11.71 1.96
N ILE A 34 6.76 12.36 0.79
CA ILE A 34 5.87 11.90 -0.28
C ILE A 34 6.30 10.53 -0.82
N ARG A 35 7.61 10.30 -1.03
CA ARG A 35 8.12 8.98 -1.45
C ARG A 35 7.74 7.88 -0.47
N LEU A 36 7.89 8.14 0.83
CA LEU A 36 7.47 7.19 1.87
C LEU A 36 5.97 6.90 1.84
N LEU A 37 5.13 7.92 1.57
CA LEU A 37 3.69 7.72 1.41
C LEU A 37 3.38 6.87 0.17
N MET A 38 4.04 7.13 -0.96
CA MET A 38 3.89 6.34 -2.18
C MET A 38 4.29 4.88 -1.98
N GLU A 39 5.40 4.62 -1.27
CA GLU A 39 5.85 3.25 -0.94
C GLU A 39 4.83 2.53 -0.06
N LYS A 40 4.30 3.21 0.97
CA LYS A 40 3.26 2.67 1.84
C LYS A 40 1.96 2.38 1.08
N GLU A 41 1.59 3.23 0.14
CA GLU A 41 0.41 3.03 -0.72
C GLU A 41 0.61 1.90 -1.72
N GLY A 42 1.77 1.84 -2.38
CA GLY A 42 2.11 0.76 -3.32
C GLY A 42 2.10 -0.62 -2.65
N ALA A 43 2.59 -0.71 -1.41
CA ALA A 43 2.57 -1.96 -0.66
C ALA A 43 1.17 -2.33 -0.12
N ARG A 44 0.24 -1.37 -0.03
CA ARG A 44 -1.10 -1.60 0.56
C ARG A 44 -1.90 -2.65 -0.20
N GLN A 45 -1.88 -2.59 -1.54
CA GLN A 45 -2.61 -3.54 -2.37
C GLN A 45 -2.09 -4.97 -2.17
N PHE A 46 -0.77 -5.12 -2.07
CA PHE A 46 -0.14 -6.41 -1.78
C PHE A 46 -0.56 -6.96 -0.41
N TYR A 47 -0.51 -6.14 0.64
CA TYR A 47 -0.89 -6.60 1.99
C TYR A 47 -2.37 -6.93 2.11
N ASN A 48 -3.25 -6.19 1.43
CA ASN A 48 -4.66 -6.51 1.37
C ASN A 48 -4.89 -7.86 0.69
N LEU A 49 -4.31 -8.06 -0.51
CA LEU A 49 -4.40 -9.34 -1.22
C LEU A 49 -3.83 -10.51 -0.40
N LYS A 50 -2.70 -10.29 0.28
CA LYS A 50 -2.09 -11.28 1.16
C LYS A 50 -3.06 -11.67 2.30
N ALA A 51 -3.64 -10.69 2.98
CA ALA A 51 -4.60 -10.94 4.06
C ALA A 51 -5.85 -11.68 3.57
N ASP A 52 -6.38 -11.30 2.40
CA ASP A 52 -7.53 -11.95 1.77
C ASP A 52 -7.20 -13.42 1.43
N LEU A 53 -6.01 -13.70 0.88
CA LEU A 53 -5.55 -15.05 0.58
C LEU A 53 -5.35 -15.89 1.85
N GLU A 54 -4.71 -15.33 2.88
CA GLU A 54 -4.49 -16.02 4.16
C GLU A 54 -5.82 -16.46 4.77
N HIS A 55 -6.82 -15.57 4.77
CA HIS A 55 -8.16 -15.89 5.24
C HIS A 55 -8.84 -16.97 4.37
N ALA A 56 -8.73 -16.90 3.05
CA ALA A 56 -9.28 -17.92 2.15
C ALA A 56 -8.63 -19.30 2.35
N VAL A 57 -7.32 -19.34 2.64
CA VAL A 57 -6.60 -20.57 2.96
C VAL A 57 -7.10 -21.17 4.28
N GLU A 58 -7.24 -20.36 5.33
CA GLU A 58 -7.80 -20.83 6.62
C GLU A 58 -9.22 -21.40 6.47
N GLN A 59 -10.05 -20.76 5.63
CA GLN A 59 -11.37 -21.29 5.29
C GLN A 59 -11.29 -22.63 4.57
N ALA A 60 -10.42 -22.76 3.56
CA ALA A 60 -10.25 -24.01 2.84
C ALA A 60 -9.74 -25.14 3.75
N GLU A 61 -8.75 -24.87 4.60
CA GLU A 61 -8.18 -25.83 5.55
C GLU A 61 -9.19 -26.27 6.62
N SER A 62 -10.12 -25.39 7.01
CA SER A 62 -11.24 -25.73 7.91
C SER A 62 -12.41 -26.42 7.19
N GLY A 63 -12.28 -26.71 5.90
CA GLY A 63 -13.30 -27.40 5.10
C GLY A 63 -14.41 -26.48 4.57
N LEU A 64 -14.27 -25.16 4.71
CA LEU A 64 -15.20 -24.16 4.16
C LEU A 64 -14.85 -23.85 2.70
N PHE A 65 -14.95 -24.86 1.83
CA PHE A 65 -14.82 -24.71 0.38
C PHE A 65 -15.91 -25.49 -0.35
N ALA A 66 -16.12 -25.16 -1.62
CA ALA A 66 -16.99 -25.91 -2.53
C ALA A 66 -16.17 -26.43 -3.70
N GLU A 67 -16.51 -27.61 -4.22
CA GLU A 67 -15.96 -28.08 -5.48
C GLU A 67 -16.35 -27.11 -6.60
N PHE A 68 -15.37 -26.70 -7.40
CA PHE A 68 -15.57 -25.81 -8.53
C PHE A 68 -15.56 -26.63 -9.82
N ASP A 69 -16.66 -26.61 -10.57
CA ASP A 69 -16.75 -27.15 -11.92
C ASP A 69 -16.64 -26.00 -12.95
N PRO A 70 -15.49 -25.84 -13.63
CA PRO A 70 -15.29 -24.78 -14.61
C PRO A 70 -16.24 -24.88 -15.81
N LYS A 71 -16.63 -26.10 -16.20
CA LYS A 71 -17.50 -26.32 -17.37
C LYS A 71 -18.94 -25.96 -17.06
N ALA A 72 -19.40 -26.23 -15.84
CA ALA A 72 -20.72 -25.78 -15.39
C ALA A 72 -20.76 -24.25 -15.19
N TYR A 73 -19.66 -23.65 -14.74
CA TYR A 73 -19.58 -22.21 -14.51
C TYR A 73 -19.52 -21.39 -15.81
N GLU A 74 -18.70 -21.82 -16.78
CA GLU A 74 -18.53 -21.12 -18.06
C GLU A 74 -18.60 -22.09 -19.25
N PRO A 75 -19.79 -22.64 -19.57
CA PRO A 75 -19.93 -23.66 -20.60
C PRO A 75 -19.48 -23.20 -21.99
N ASP A 76 -19.65 -21.92 -22.30
CA ASP A 76 -19.30 -21.34 -23.61
C ASP A 76 -17.78 -21.29 -23.86
N ALA A 77 -16.95 -21.26 -22.80
CA ALA A 77 -15.49 -21.24 -22.94
C ALA A 77 -14.90 -22.59 -23.36
N PHE A 78 -15.66 -23.70 -23.24
CA PHE A 78 -15.19 -25.06 -23.48
C PHE A 78 -15.85 -25.75 -24.69
N ASN A 79 -16.67 -25.04 -25.45
CA ASN A 79 -17.41 -25.55 -26.61
C ASN A 79 -16.78 -25.16 -27.97
N GLN A 80 -15.45 -25.08 -28.07
CA GLN A 80 -14.71 -24.90 -29.33
C GLN A 80 -14.03 -26.18 -29.80
#